data_AF-A0A564W3B4-F1
#
_entry.id   AF-A0A564W3B4-F1
#
_cell.length_a   1.000
_cell.length_b   1.000
_cell.length_c   1.000
_cell.angle_alpha   90.00
_cell.angle_beta   90.00
_cell.angle_gamma   90.00
#
_symmetry.space_group_name_H-M   'P 1'
#
loop_
_entity.id
_entity.type
_entity.pdbx_description
1 polymer ?
#
loop_
_entity_poly.entity_id
_entity_poly.type
_entity_poly.pdbx_seq_one_letter_code
_entity_poly.pdbx_strand_id
1 'polypeptide(L)'
;MNISLSNWWSWGILLLLLMIVAVVDSRKRIPRKISIFILVPVLSVVIIFMMSENNKEAEQSFHTLEEAVTAYDDRSDVVATLRGKTSALVIMDDGDVMDSQIFEKTESGWKLPEDSEFQDTKRFTGDRIIVDVSTVAVDGEWYVVVSPYPGMKYPITNVYDSEGTEFSEAKGSENVYYGYLKKYPEDYWVSASGQKMVPIGILKDWVRAMRKILLDGK
;
A
#
# COMPACT_ATOMS: atom_id res chain seq x y z
N MET A 1 -10.89 -1.29 -23.61
CA MET A 1 -10.88 -2.71 -23.22
C MET A 1 -9.41 -3.15 -23.20
N ASN A 2 -8.73 -2.91 -22.07
CA ASN A 2 -7.32 -3.23 -21.91
C ASN A 2 -7.21 -4.66 -21.41
N ILE A 3 -7.07 -5.59 -22.35
CA ILE A 3 -6.72 -6.97 -22.04
C ILE A 3 -5.23 -6.92 -21.67
N SER A 4 -4.92 -7.14 -20.39
CA SER A 4 -3.56 -7.09 -19.86
C SER A 4 -2.63 -8.03 -20.63
N LEU A 5 -1.36 -7.62 -20.78
CA LEU A 5 -0.33 -8.39 -21.50
C LEU A 5 -0.09 -9.81 -20.95
N SER A 6 -0.60 -10.15 -19.75
CA SER A 6 -0.48 -11.50 -19.18
C SER A 6 -1.33 -12.55 -19.92
N ASN A 7 -2.42 -12.14 -20.58
CA ASN A 7 -3.32 -13.09 -21.25
C ASN A 7 -2.69 -13.72 -22.50
N TRP A 8 -1.72 -13.08 -23.15
CA TRP A 8 -1.15 -13.59 -24.41
C TRP A 8 -0.45 -14.94 -24.22
N TRP A 9 0.23 -15.13 -23.09
CA TRP A 9 0.88 -16.40 -22.74
C TRP A 9 -0.13 -17.50 -22.47
N SER A 10 -1.24 -17.17 -21.81
CA SER A 10 -2.33 -18.11 -21.51
C SER A 10 -3.05 -18.57 -22.79
N TRP A 11 -3.34 -17.65 -23.72
CA TRP A 11 -3.85 -18.00 -25.06
C TRP A 11 -2.85 -18.83 -25.87
N GLY A 12 -1.55 -18.56 -25.76
CA GLY A 12 -0.49 -19.33 -26.41
C GLY A 12 -0.43 -20.78 -25.90
N ILE A 13 -0.52 -20.99 -24.60
CA ILE A 13 -0.54 -22.33 -23.97
C ILE A 13 -1.83 -23.08 -24.35
N LEU A 14 -2.98 -22.40 -24.33
CA LEU A 14 -4.27 -22.98 -24.73
C LEU A 14 -4.24 -23.44 -26.19
N LEU A 15 -3.72 -22.62 -27.11
CA LEU A 15 -3.57 -22.97 -28.53
C LEU A 15 -2.61 -24.15 -28.73
N LEU A 16 -1.52 -24.19 -27.97
CA LEU A 16 -0.55 -25.29 -28.05
C LEU A 16 -1.15 -26.62 -27.56
N LEU A 17 -1.94 -26.60 -26.48
CA LEU A 17 -2.68 -27.76 -25.98
C LEU A 17 -3.74 -28.24 -26.99
N LEU A 18 -4.51 -27.32 -27.58
CA LEU A 18 -5.48 -27.64 -28.63
C LEU A 18 -4.80 -28.23 -29.87
N MET A 19 -3.62 -27.72 -30.25
CA MET A 19 -2.85 -28.24 -31.37
C MET A 19 -2.33 -29.66 -31.09
N ILE A 20 -1.86 -29.95 -29.87
CA ILE A 20 -1.46 -31.29 -29.47
C ILE A 20 -2.65 -32.26 -29.54
N VAL A 21 -3.83 -31.85 -29.03
CA VAL A 21 -5.06 -32.65 -29.13
C VAL A 21 -5.45 -32.91 -30.58
N ALA A 22 -5.40 -31.90 -31.46
CA ALA A 22 -5.69 -32.04 -32.87
C ALA A 22 -4.69 -32.97 -33.60
N VAL A 23 -3.40 -32.88 -33.28
CA VAL A 23 -2.37 -33.76 -33.84
C VAL A 23 -2.57 -35.20 -33.37
N VAL A 24 -2.88 -35.41 -32.09
CA VAL A 24 -3.14 -36.71 -31.46
C VAL A 24 -4.40 -37.35 -32.04
N ASP A 25 -5.48 -36.59 -32.27
CA ASP A 25 -6.73 -37.08 -32.86
C ASP A 25 -6.59 -37.35 -34.38
N SER A 26 -5.83 -36.52 -35.11
CA SER A 26 -5.57 -36.74 -36.55
C SER A 26 -4.74 -38.00 -36.83
N ARG A 27 -3.84 -38.36 -35.91
CA ARG A 27 -3.16 -39.66 -35.94
C ARG A 27 -4.15 -40.72 -35.48
N LYS A 28 -4.98 -41.21 -36.41
CA LYS A 28 -6.00 -42.30 -36.30
C LYS A 28 -5.54 -43.63 -35.66
N ARG A 29 -4.39 -43.68 -34.99
CA ARG A 29 -3.82 -44.84 -34.29
C ARG A 29 -4.16 -44.89 -32.79
N ILE A 30 -4.73 -43.83 -32.22
CA ILE A 30 -5.02 -43.78 -30.79
C ILE A 30 -6.51 -44.13 -30.58
N PRO A 31 -6.83 -45.24 -29.90
CA PRO A 31 -8.22 -45.61 -29.65
C PRO A 31 -8.89 -44.53 -28.81
N ARG A 32 -10.15 -44.21 -29.12
CA ARG A 32 -10.97 -43.16 -28.45
C ARG A 32 -10.83 -43.15 -26.92
N LYS A 33 -10.68 -44.32 -26.30
CA LYS A 33 -10.46 -44.46 -24.86
C LYS A 33 -9.20 -43.74 -24.38
N ILE A 34 -8.07 -43.88 -25.07
CA ILE A 34 -6.79 -43.24 -24.71
C ILE A 34 -6.85 -41.72 -24.96
N SER A 35 -7.54 -41.28 -26.01
CA SER A 35 -7.76 -39.85 -26.26
C SER A 35 -8.51 -39.18 -25.10
N ILE A 36 -9.58 -39.81 -24.59
CA ILE A 36 -10.31 -39.32 -23.41
C ILE A 36 -9.40 -39.28 -22.17
N PHE A 37 -8.55 -40.29 -21.96
CA PHE A 37 -7.60 -40.32 -20.84
C PHE A 37 -6.56 -39.20 -20.88
N ILE A 38 -6.29 -38.58 -22.03
CA ILE A 38 -5.39 -37.43 -22.15
C ILE A 38 -6.17 -36.11 -22.08
N LEU A 39 -7.34 -36.05 -22.72
CA LEU A 39 -8.13 -34.84 -22.84
C LEU A 39 -8.72 -34.40 -21.50
N VAL A 40 -9.20 -35.35 -20.68
CA VAL A 40 -9.77 -35.08 -19.35
C VAL A 40 -8.74 -34.43 -18.40
N PRO A 41 -7.53 -34.99 -18.18
CA PRO A 41 -6.56 -34.35 -17.28
C PRO A 41 -6.05 -33.01 -17.81
N VAL A 42 -5.88 -32.84 -19.12
CA VAL A 42 -5.52 -31.53 -19.71
C VAL A 42 -6.60 -30.49 -19.43
N LEU A 43 -7.87 -30.85 -19.63
CA LEU A 43 -8.99 -29.96 -19.33
C LEU A 43 -9.07 -29.63 -17.83
N SER A 44 -8.84 -30.61 -16.96
CA SER A 44 -8.78 -30.40 -15.50
C SER A 44 -7.66 -29.42 -15.11
N VAL A 45 -6.47 -29.53 -15.69
CA VAL A 45 -5.36 -28.60 -15.43
C VAL A 45 -5.71 -27.18 -15.88
N VAL A 46 -6.34 -27.03 -17.05
CA VAL A 46 -6.80 -25.72 -17.54
C VAL A 46 -7.85 -25.11 -16.60
N ILE A 47 -8.82 -25.89 -16.13
CA ILE A 47 -9.84 -25.39 -15.19
C ILE A 47 -9.21 -24.96 -13.86
N ILE A 48 -8.27 -25.76 -13.31
CA ILE A 48 -7.56 -25.41 -12.07
C ILE A 48 -6.73 -24.13 -12.27
N PHE A 49 -6.07 -23.98 -13.42
CA PHE A 49 -5.30 -22.78 -13.73
C PHE A 49 -6.19 -21.55 -13.88
N MET A 50 -7.33 -21.66 -14.57
CA MET A 50 -8.33 -20.58 -14.69
C MET A 50 -8.91 -20.20 -13.32
N MET A 51 -9.18 -21.17 -12.44
CA MET A 51 -9.59 -20.89 -11.05
C MET A 51 -8.47 -20.22 -10.24
N SER A 52 -7.21 -20.62 -10.47
CA SER A 52 -6.06 -20.02 -9.78
C SER A 52 -5.75 -18.60 -10.21
N GLU A 53 -5.99 -18.24 -11.49
CA GLU A 53 -5.82 -16.87 -11.98
C GLU A 53 -7.02 -15.98 -11.56
N ASN A 54 -8.25 -16.51 -11.61
CA ASN A 54 -9.44 -15.77 -11.17
C ASN A 54 -9.50 -15.57 -9.64
N ASN A 55 -8.84 -16.42 -8.84
CA ASN A 55 -8.79 -16.25 -7.39
C ASN A 55 -8.02 -15.00 -6.95
N LYS A 56 -7.20 -14.38 -7.82
CA LYS A 56 -6.57 -13.08 -7.52
C LYS A 56 -7.55 -11.91 -7.61
N GLU A 57 -8.65 -12.07 -8.34
CA GLU A 57 -9.73 -11.06 -8.42
C GLU A 57 -10.93 -11.40 -7.53
N ALA A 58 -11.02 -12.64 -7.06
CA ALA A 58 -11.98 -13.07 -6.03
C ALA A 58 -11.47 -12.81 -4.61
N GLU A 59 -10.61 -11.79 -4.42
CA GLU A 59 -10.41 -11.20 -3.11
C GLU A 59 -11.75 -10.69 -2.60
N GLN A 60 -12.09 -11.04 -1.37
CA GLN A 60 -13.35 -10.66 -0.75
C GLN A 60 -13.50 -9.13 -0.78
N SER A 61 -14.37 -8.64 -1.67
CA SER A 61 -14.65 -7.22 -1.86
C SER A 61 -15.97 -6.85 -1.19
N PHE A 62 -15.98 -5.74 -0.46
CA PHE A 62 -17.13 -5.22 0.27
C PHE A 62 -17.72 -4.01 -0.44
N HIS A 63 -19.03 -3.78 -0.34
CA HIS A 63 -19.64 -2.67 -1.08
C HIS A 63 -19.32 -1.32 -0.45
N THR A 64 -19.11 -1.30 0.86
CA THR A 64 -18.80 -0.09 1.64
C THR A 64 -17.49 -0.24 2.41
N LEU A 65 -16.88 0.89 2.77
CA LEU A 65 -15.67 0.89 3.58
C LEU A 65 -15.98 0.36 4.99
N GLU A 66 -17.16 0.71 5.50
CA GLU A 66 -17.63 0.32 6.82
C GLU A 66 -17.77 -1.20 6.93
N GLU A 67 -18.31 -1.86 5.91
CA GLU A 67 -18.36 -3.32 5.83
C GLU A 67 -16.97 -3.96 5.82
N ALA A 68 -16.03 -3.38 5.06
CA ALA A 68 -14.66 -3.87 5.01
C ALA A 68 -13.95 -3.72 6.35
N VAL A 69 -14.11 -2.57 7.02
CA VAL A 69 -13.54 -2.30 8.34
C VAL A 69 -14.11 -3.26 9.37
N THR A 70 -15.43 -3.45 9.43
CA THR A 70 -16.04 -4.41 10.35
C THR A 70 -15.61 -5.86 10.06
N ALA A 71 -15.37 -6.22 8.80
CA ALA A 71 -14.87 -7.54 8.46
C ALA A 71 -13.39 -7.74 8.83
N TYR A 72 -12.60 -6.67 8.83
CA TYR A 72 -11.21 -6.67 9.26
C TYR A 72 -11.10 -6.72 10.79
N ASP A 73 -11.78 -5.81 11.46
CA ASP A 73 -11.80 -5.66 12.92
C ASP A 73 -13.16 -5.13 13.38
N ASP A 74 -13.93 -5.99 14.04
CA ASP A 74 -15.23 -5.67 14.62
C ASP A 74 -15.17 -5.25 16.10
N ARG A 75 -13.98 -5.26 16.69
CA ARG A 75 -13.77 -4.97 18.12
C ARG A 75 -13.30 -3.55 18.36
N SER A 76 -12.45 -3.03 17.47
CA SER A 76 -11.89 -1.69 17.61
C SER A 76 -12.86 -0.59 17.17
N ASP A 77 -12.81 0.54 17.88
CA ASP A 77 -13.57 1.72 17.50
C ASP A 77 -12.84 2.52 16.42
N VAL A 78 -13.54 2.91 15.35
CA VAL A 78 -12.98 3.81 14.34
C VAL A 78 -12.92 5.23 14.89
N VAL A 79 -11.71 5.72 15.12
CA VAL A 79 -11.45 7.06 15.65
C VAL A 79 -11.50 8.11 14.55
N ALA A 80 -10.93 7.78 13.39
CA ALA A 80 -10.86 8.68 12.26
C ALA A 80 -10.68 7.91 10.94
N THR A 81 -11.03 8.58 9.85
CA THR A 81 -10.86 8.05 8.49
C THR A 81 -10.41 9.17 7.57
N LEU A 82 -9.27 8.96 6.90
CA LEU A 82 -8.76 9.84 5.85
C LEU A 82 -9.08 9.21 4.50
N ARG A 83 -10.00 9.81 3.74
CA ARG A 83 -10.45 9.27 2.45
C ARG A 83 -9.66 9.84 1.29
N GLY A 84 -8.91 8.97 0.61
CA GLY A 84 -8.41 9.20 -0.73
C GLY A 84 -9.48 8.97 -1.80
N LYS A 85 -9.06 8.97 -3.07
CA LYS A 85 -9.92 8.69 -4.23
C LYS A 85 -10.11 7.19 -4.43
N THR A 86 -9.03 6.42 -4.31
CA THR A 86 -8.99 4.97 -4.54
C THR A 86 -8.55 4.21 -3.29
N SER A 87 -8.41 4.90 -2.16
CA SER A 87 -7.99 4.30 -0.90
C SER A 87 -8.58 5.07 0.28
N ALA A 88 -8.53 4.48 1.48
CA ALA A 88 -8.83 5.16 2.72
C ALA A 88 -7.93 4.62 3.84
N LEU A 89 -7.34 5.54 4.61
CA LEU A 89 -6.65 5.19 5.85
C LEU A 89 -7.65 5.25 7.01
N VAL A 90 -7.78 4.16 7.74
CA VAL A 90 -8.68 4.02 8.89
C VAL A 90 -7.83 3.87 10.13
N ILE A 91 -8.14 4.68 11.15
CA ILE A 91 -7.45 4.69 12.45
C ILE A 91 -8.40 4.09 13.48
N MET A 92 -7.95 3.03 14.15
CA MET A 92 -8.75 2.17 15.01
C MET A 92 -8.16 2.12 16.43
N ASP A 93 -9.03 2.11 17.44
CA ASP A 93 -8.68 2.03 18.85
C ASP A 93 -9.21 0.72 19.45
N ASP A 94 -8.30 -0.20 19.81
CA ASP A 94 -8.65 -1.44 20.55
C ASP A 94 -8.60 -1.21 22.09
N GLY A 95 -8.42 0.04 22.53
CA GLY A 95 -8.33 0.43 23.95
C GLY A 95 -6.93 0.31 24.57
N ASP A 96 -6.09 -0.60 24.05
CA ASP A 96 -4.69 -0.78 24.47
C ASP A 96 -3.68 -0.15 23.48
N VAL A 97 -3.96 -0.27 22.18
CA VAL A 97 -3.09 0.19 21.08
C VAL A 97 -3.94 0.82 20.00
N MET A 98 -3.45 1.93 19.45
CA MET A 98 -4.00 2.50 18.20
C MET A 98 -3.39 1.76 17.01
N ASP A 99 -4.25 1.23 16.14
CA ASP A 99 -3.86 0.64 14.87
C ASP A 99 -4.30 1.53 13.70
N SER A 100 -3.63 1.39 12.56
CA SER A 100 -3.99 2.11 11.34
C SER A 100 -3.80 1.23 10.12
N GLN A 101 -4.83 1.15 9.28
CA GLN A 101 -4.83 0.29 8.10
C GLN A 101 -5.33 1.03 6.86
N ILE A 102 -4.78 0.68 5.70
CA ILE A 102 -5.18 1.26 4.42
C ILE A 102 -6.05 0.27 3.66
N PHE A 103 -7.29 0.68 3.42
CA PHE A 103 -8.25 -0.05 2.62
C PHE A 103 -8.19 0.47 1.19
N GLU A 104 -7.99 -0.44 0.24
CA GLU A 104 -7.98 -0.12 -1.18
C GLU A 104 -9.38 -0.27 -1.79
N LYS A 105 -9.71 0.63 -2.71
CA LYS A 105 -10.97 0.61 -3.45
C LYS A 105 -10.72 0.15 -4.89
N THR A 106 -11.40 -0.92 -5.27
CA THR A 106 -11.40 -1.48 -6.62
C THR A 106 -12.72 -1.23 -7.33
N GLU A 107 -12.83 -1.72 -8.57
CA GLU A 107 -14.08 -1.70 -9.33
C GLU A 107 -15.20 -2.51 -8.67
N SER A 108 -14.86 -3.59 -7.95
CA SER A 108 -15.81 -4.48 -7.29
C SER A 108 -16.21 -4.02 -5.87
N GLY A 109 -15.44 -3.14 -5.24
CA GLY A 109 -15.71 -2.68 -3.88
C GLY A 109 -14.44 -2.28 -3.12
N TRP A 110 -14.47 -2.42 -1.81
CA TRP A 110 -13.34 -2.24 -0.90
C TRP A 110 -12.71 -3.58 -0.59
N LYS A 111 -11.38 -3.64 -0.60
CA LYS A 111 -10.62 -4.84 -0.22
C LYS A 111 -10.13 -4.72 1.21
N LEU A 112 -9.89 -5.87 1.83
CA LEU A 112 -9.16 -5.90 3.10
C LEU A 112 -7.73 -5.43 2.89
N PRO A 113 -7.12 -4.74 3.87
CA PRO A 113 -5.73 -4.36 3.82
C PRO A 113 -4.85 -5.62 3.73
N GLU A 114 -3.89 -5.61 2.81
CA GLU A 114 -2.75 -6.54 2.85
C GLU A 114 -1.62 -5.83 3.61
N ASP A 115 -1.15 -6.43 4.71
CA ASP A 115 -0.09 -5.97 5.63
C ASP A 115 0.56 -4.63 5.22
N SER A 116 -0.12 -3.53 5.52
CA SER A 116 0.23 -2.20 5.01
C SER A 116 1.30 -1.56 5.89
N GLU A 117 2.53 -2.07 5.82
CA GLU A 117 3.66 -1.44 6.50
C GLU A 117 4.02 -0.12 5.81
N PHE A 118 4.09 0.97 6.58
CA PHE A 118 4.56 2.25 6.07
C PHE A 118 6.00 2.10 5.52
N GLN A 119 6.14 2.30 4.22
CA GLN A 119 7.30 1.83 3.44
C GLN A 119 8.58 2.64 3.66
N ASP A 120 8.47 3.94 3.94
CA ASP A 120 9.62 4.84 4.12
C ASP A 120 9.43 5.68 5.37
N THR A 121 10.40 5.66 6.28
CA THR A 121 10.40 6.50 7.49
C THR A 121 11.62 7.41 7.49
N LYS A 122 11.37 8.71 7.44
CA LYS A 122 12.40 9.74 7.47
C LYS A 122 12.34 10.52 8.78
N ARG A 123 13.51 10.82 9.34
CA ARG A 123 13.60 11.65 10.53
C ARG A 123 13.78 13.11 10.21
N PHE A 124 12.95 13.94 10.81
CA PHE A 124 13.02 15.38 10.74
C PHE A 124 13.32 15.97 12.11
N THR A 125 14.05 17.07 12.12
CA THR A 125 14.43 17.78 13.35
C THR A 125 14.10 19.26 13.25
N GLY A 126 13.63 19.81 14.36
CA GLY A 126 13.57 21.22 14.68
C GLY A 126 14.59 21.56 15.76
N ASP A 127 14.27 22.58 16.56
CA ASP A 127 15.11 23.08 17.66
C ASP A 127 15.17 22.05 18.80
N ARG A 128 13.99 21.60 19.24
CA ARG A 128 13.83 20.62 20.34
C ARG A 128 12.91 19.46 20.01
N ILE A 129 12.28 19.52 18.84
CA ILE A 129 11.31 18.53 18.38
C ILE A 129 11.99 17.64 17.34
N ILE A 130 11.85 16.34 17.52
CA ILE A 130 12.28 15.35 16.53
C ILE A 130 11.05 14.50 16.23
N VAL A 131 10.74 14.38 14.94
CA VAL A 131 9.62 13.57 14.46
C VAL A 131 10.12 12.56 13.44
N ASP A 132 9.53 11.37 13.48
CA ASP A 132 9.61 10.41 12.39
C ASP A 132 8.39 10.63 11.49
N VAL A 133 8.66 10.73 10.19
CA VAL A 133 7.67 10.94 9.14
C VAL A 133 7.67 9.69 8.27
N SER A 134 6.66 8.86 8.46
CA SER A 134 6.47 7.61 7.74
C SER A 134 5.47 7.82 6.60
N THR A 135 5.75 7.29 5.42
CA THR A 135 4.94 7.50 4.22
C THR A 135 4.65 6.19 3.53
N VAL A 136 3.46 6.10 2.91
CA VAL A 136 3.04 4.98 2.08
C VAL A 136 2.27 5.50 0.88
N ALA A 137 2.49 4.87 -0.27
CA ALA A 137 1.83 5.21 -1.52
C ALA A 137 0.88 4.08 -1.93
N VAL A 138 -0.36 4.44 -2.27
CA VAL A 138 -1.38 3.54 -2.81
C VAL A 138 -1.95 4.20 -4.06
N ASP A 139 -1.74 3.60 -5.22
CA ASP A 139 -2.17 4.14 -6.53
C ASP A 139 -1.77 5.61 -6.79
N GLY A 140 -0.61 6.03 -6.26
CA GLY A 140 -0.11 7.40 -6.38
C GLY A 140 -0.71 8.40 -5.41
N GLU A 141 -1.64 7.96 -4.55
CA GLU A 141 -2.09 8.66 -3.36
C GLU A 141 -1.16 8.36 -2.20
N TRP A 142 -0.96 9.32 -1.30
CA TRP A 142 0.04 9.21 -0.25
C TRP A 142 -0.60 9.40 1.12
N TYR A 143 -0.21 8.57 2.08
CA TYR A 143 -0.53 8.76 3.48
C TYR A 143 0.74 8.99 4.25
N VAL A 144 0.66 9.87 5.25
CA VAL A 144 1.78 10.27 6.09
C VAL A 144 1.42 10.06 7.54
N VAL A 145 2.35 9.50 8.31
CA VAL A 145 2.28 9.43 9.76
C VAL A 145 3.42 10.26 10.30
N VAL A 146 3.10 11.20 11.18
CA VAL A 146 4.07 12.01 11.90
C VAL A 146 3.99 11.60 13.37
N SER A 147 5.04 10.97 13.86
CA SER A 147 5.13 10.50 15.24
C SER A 147 6.31 11.17 15.96
N PRO A 148 6.20 11.43 17.27
CA PRO A 148 7.33 11.90 18.05
C PRO A 148 8.42 10.84 18.09
N TYR A 149 9.68 11.26 18.02
CA TYR A 149 10.79 10.34 18.16
C TYR A 149 10.75 9.61 19.53
N PRO A 150 10.89 8.27 19.57
CA PRO A 150 10.78 7.52 20.82
C PRO A 150 11.64 8.07 21.95
N GLY A 151 11.03 8.24 23.14
CA GLY A 151 11.69 8.76 24.34
C GLY A 151 11.76 10.28 24.44
N MET A 152 11.29 11.04 23.43
CA MET A 152 11.16 12.49 23.50
C MET A 152 9.83 12.87 24.16
N LYS A 153 9.88 13.79 25.13
CA LYS A 153 8.69 14.24 25.89
C LYS A 153 8.14 15.59 25.45
N TYR A 154 8.57 16.10 24.29
CA TYR A 154 8.09 17.39 23.83
C TYR A 154 6.70 17.22 23.21
N PRO A 155 5.66 17.90 23.73
CA PRO A 155 4.33 17.78 23.18
C PRO A 155 4.29 18.38 21.78
N ILE A 156 3.84 17.59 20.81
CA ILE A 156 3.51 18.07 19.47
C ILE A 156 2.04 18.49 19.53
N THR A 157 1.75 19.78 19.32
CA THR A 157 0.38 20.29 19.50
C THR A 157 -0.40 20.38 18.21
N ASN A 158 0.30 20.46 17.07
CA ASN A 158 -0.27 20.41 15.74
C ASN A 158 0.80 20.00 14.73
N VAL A 159 0.34 19.48 13.59
CA VAL A 159 1.15 19.17 12.43
C VAL A 159 0.51 19.79 11.21
N TYR A 160 1.34 20.40 10.36
CA TYR A 160 0.96 20.84 9.01
C TYR A 160 2.05 20.42 8.05
N ASP A 161 1.74 20.30 6.78
CA ASP A 161 2.73 20.02 5.75
C ASP A 161 2.75 21.10 4.66
N SER A 162 3.58 20.85 3.65
CA SER A 162 3.75 21.72 2.50
C SER A 162 2.58 21.76 1.52
N GLU A 163 1.67 20.78 1.55
CA GLU A 163 0.56 20.64 0.59
C GLU A 163 -0.82 20.99 1.20
N GLY A 164 -0.90 21.18 2.53
CA GLY A 164 -2.12 21.56 3.23
C GLY A 164 -3.12 20.40 3.31
N THR A 165 -2.76 19.36 4.07
CA THR A 165 -3.51 18.10 4.12
C THR A 165 -4.55 18.03 5.24
N GLU A 166 -5.41 17.02 5.12
CA GLU A 166 -6.37 16.62 6.16
C GLU A 166 -5.64 15.76 7.20
N PHE A 167 -5.11 16.41 8.25
CA PHE A 167 -4.49 15.71 9.36
C PHE A 167 -5.55 15.26 10.40
N SER A 168 -5.42 14.05 10.91
CA SER A 168 -6.15 13.53 12.06
C SER A 168 -5.19 13.16 13.20
N GLU A 169 -5.58 13.48 14.42
CA GLU A 169 -4.89 13.05 15.64
C GLU A 169 -5.45 11.71 16.10
N ALA A 170 -4.59 10.82 16.61
CA ALA A 170 -5.01 9.61 17.31
C ALA A 170 -4.80 9.75 18.82
N LYS A 171 -5.83 9.36 19.59
CA LYS A 171 -5.79 9.33 21.06
C LYS A 171 -4.93 8.14 21.54
N GLY A 172 -4.37 8.13 22.75
CA GLY A 172 -3.62 6.96 23.27
C GLY A 172 -2.16 6.81 22.78
N SER A 173 -1.86 7.12 21.52
CA SER A 173 -0.47 7.31 21.03
C SER A 173 -0.13 8.80 21.09
N GLU A 174 0.35 9.29 22.24
CA GLU A 174 0.55 10.73 22.51
C GLU A 174 1.18 11.48 21.32
N ASN A 175 0.37 12.32 20.66
CA ASN A 175 0.74 13.22 19.58
C ASN A 175 1.18 12.57 18.26
N VAL A 176 0.59 11.44 17.87
CA VAL A 176 0.71 10.89 16.51
C VAL A 176 -0.35 11.50 15.60
N TYR A 177 0.10 11.99 14.44
CA TYR A 177 -0.74 12.64 13.44
C TYR A 177 -0.68 11.89 12.11
N TYR A 178 -1.83 11.66 11.52
CA TYR A 178 -2.01 10.99 10.24
C TYR A 178 -2.48 12.01 9.21
N GLY A 179 -1.93 12.01 8.01
CA GLY A 179 -2.29 12.95 6.95
C GLY A 179 -2.46 12.26 5.60
N TYR A 180 -3.31 12.83 4.76
CA TYR A 180 -3.53 12.38 3.38
C TYR A 180 -3.04 13.42 2.37
N LEU A 181 -2.13 12.99 1.49
CA LEU A 181 -1.51 13.77 0.44
C LEU A 181 -1.97 13.27 -0.94
N LYS A 182 -2.49 14.20 -1.75
CA LYS A 182 -2.86 13.90 -3.14
C LYS A 182 -1.64 13.59 -4.03
N LYS A 183 -0.47 14.09 -3.66
CA LYS A 183 0.83 13.86 -4.31
C LYS A 183 1.93 14.04 -3.28
N TYR A 184 3.06 13.38 -3.45
CA TYR A 184 4.23 13.56 -2.60
C TYR A 184 5.28 14.43 -3.31
N PRO A 185 5.51 15.68 -2.86
CA PRO A 185 6.50 16.56 -3.48
C PRO A 185 7.93 16.14 -3.15
N GLU A 186 8.88 16.42 -4.06
CA GLU A 186 10.30 16.10 -3.83
C GLU A 186 10.90 16.86 -2.63
N ASP A 187 10.45 18.08 -2.40
CA ASP A 187 10.86 18.96 -1.30
C ASP A 187 9.89 18.93 -0.11
N TYR A 188 9.20 17.81 0.09
CA TYR A 188 8.24 17.62 1.18
C TYR A 188 8.80 17.99 2.55
N TRP A 189 8.06 18.82 3.28
CA TRP A 189 8.38 19.21 4.64
C TRP A 189 7.12 19.23 5.50
N VAL A 190 7.34 19.01 6.80
CA VAL A 190 6.30 19.14 7.82
C VAL A 190 6.67 20.25 8.79
N SER A 191 5.67 20.90 9.36
CA SER A 191 5.81 21.69 10.58
C SER A 191 5.16 20.94 11.72
N ALA A 192 5.79 20.98 12.90
CA ALA A 192 5.22 20.44 14.12
C ALA A 192 5.30 21.52 15.20
N SER A 193 4.20 21.76 15.92
CA SER A 193 4.06 22.84 16.91
C SER A 193 4.47 24.21 16.37
N GLY A 194 4.13 24.50 15.11
CA GLY A 194 4.49 25.76 14.42
C GLY A 194 5.95 25.90 13.98
N GLN A 195 6.80 24.91 14.23
CA GLN A 195 8.19 24.89 13.75
C GLN A 195 8.30 24.08 12.46
N LYS A 196 8.87 24.68 11.40
CA LYS A 196 9.24 23.93 10.20
C LYS A 196 10.36 22.94 10.52
N MET A 197 10.14 21.68 10.20
CA MET A 197 11.08 20.58 10.44
C MET A 197 11.96 20.34 9.22
N VAL A 198 13.21 19.94 9.45
CA VAL A 198 14.20 19.70 8.40
C VAL A 198 14.67 18.25 8.44
N PRO A 199 14.77 17.55 7.29
CA PRO A 199 15.31 16.19 7.26
C PRO A 199 16.74 16.13 7.80
N ILE A 200 17.03 15.18 8.69
CA ILE A 200 18.38 15.06 9.31
C ILE A 200 19.46 14.75 8.26
N GLY A 201 19.11 14.03 7.17
CA GLY A 201 20.03 13.75 6.07
C GLY A 201 20.56 15.02 5.40
N ILE A 202 19.67 15.98 5.11
CA ILE A 202 20.02 17.26 4.48
C ILE A 202 20.90 18.09 5.40
N LEU A 203 20.62 18.10 6.72
CA LEU A 203 21.44 18.82 7.69
C LEU A 203 22.89 18.29 7.74
N LYS A 204 23.08 16.96 7.71
CA LYS A 204 24.42 16.36 7.68
C LYS A 204 25.20 16.73 6.42
N ASP A 205 24.54 16.74 5.27
CA ASP A 205 25.18 17.09 4.00
C ASP A 205 25.49 18.58 3.89
N TRP A 206 24.61 19.45 4.41
CA TRP A 206 24.87 20.89 4.53
C TRP A 206 26.04 21.19 5.47
N VAL A 207 26.07 20.56 6.65
CA VAL A 207 27.18 20.71 7.62
C VAL A 207 28.49 20.22 7.00
N ARG A 208 28.46 19.09 6.27
CA ARG A 208 29.63 18.55 5.57
C ARG A 208 30.11 19.50 4.45
N ALA A 209 29.21 20.03 3.65
CA ALA A 209 29.53 20.99 2.58
C ALA A 209 30.11 22.29 3.14
N MET A 210 29.51 22.83 4.20
CA MET A 210 29.96 24.06 4.86
C MET A 210 31.33 23.87 5.53
N ARG A 211 31.56 22.70 6.17
CA ARG A 211 32.87 22.34 6.72
C ARG A 211 33.94 22.24 5.63
N LYS A 212 33.58 21.69 4.46
CA LYS A 212 34.49 21.60 3.31
C LYS A 212 34.86 22.99 2.78
N ILE A 213 33.90 23.90 2.62
CA ILE A 213 34.14 25.29 2.19
C ILE A 213 35.03 26.05 3.19
N LEU A 214 34.81 25.86 4.50
CA LEU A 214 35.60 26.50 5.55
C LEU A 214 37.02 25.94 5.69
N LEU A 215 37.24 24.67 5.33
CA LEU A 215 38.56 24.02 5.43
C LEU A 215 39.38 24.13 4.13
N ASP A 216 38.73 24.09 2.97
CA ASP A 216 39.38 24.19 1.65
C ASP A 216 39.52 25.66 1.18
N GLY A 217 38.92 26.62 1.90
CA GLY A 217 39.03 28.06 1.65
C GLY A 217 40.25 28.74 2.30
N LYS A 218 41.30 27.99 2.65
CA LYS A 218 42.59 28.49 3.13
C LYS A 218 43.72 28.15 2.19
#